data_AF-A0A258BI11-F1
#
_entry.id   AF-A0A258BI11-F1
#
_cell.length_a   1.000
_cell.length_b   1.000
_cell.length_c   1.000
_cell.angle_alpha   90.00
_cell.angle_beta   90.00
_cell.angle_gamma   90.00
#
_symmetry.space_group_name_H-M   'P 1'
#
loop_
_entity.id
_entity.type
_entity.pdbx_description
1 polymer ?
#
loop_
_entity_poly.entity_id
_entity_poly.type
_entity_poly.pdbx_seq_one_letter_code
_entity_poly.pdbx_strand_id
1 'polypeptide(L)'
;MIIDHTTTSAKLARELFDLCASKDIEFVDAPVSGGQAGAVNGQLSIMAGGKVVAIERAQAVFEPYAKSVTHIGEAGAGRFNAGSQLLPFR
;
A
#
# COMPACT_ATOMS: atom_id res chain seq x y z
N MET A 1 -4.62 -12.66 -2.33
CA MET A 1 -4.22 -11.33 -1.84
C MET A 1 -4.97 -10.28 -2.62
N ILE A 2 -5.38 -9.19 -1.97
CA ILE A 2 -5.99 -8.00 -2.57
C ILE A 2 -5.08 -6.81 -2.25
N ILE A 3 -4.82 -5.98 -3.26
CA ILE A 3 -4.08 -4.72 -3.15
C ILE A 3 -5.05 -3.61 -3.56
N ASP A 4 -5.28 -2.64 -2.68
CA ASP A 4 -6.12 -1.48 -2.97
C ASP A 4 -5.24 -0.22 -3.16
N HIS A 5 -5.19 0.30 -4.39
CA HIS A 5 -4.51 1.57 -4.69
C HIS A 5 -5.44 2.79 -4.58
N THR A 6 -6.72 2.57 -4.30
CA THR A 6 -7.70 3.64 -4.22
C THR A 6 -7.41 4.52 -3.01
N THR A 7 -7.50 5.84 -3.19
CA THR A 7 -7.42 6.77 -2.06
C THR A 7 -8.74 6.76 -1.29
N THR A 8 -8.90 5.81 -0.35
CA THR A 8 -10.10 5.67 0.47
C THR A 8 -9.88 6.15 1.90
N SER A 9 -10.90 6.02 2.76
CA SER A 9 -10.77 6.36 4.18
C SER A 9 -10.03 5.27 4.95
N ALA A 10 -9.28 5.65 5.98
CA ALA A 10 -8.60 4.71 6.87
C ALA A 10 -9.57 3.72 7.54
N LYS A 11 -10.83 4.12 7.75
CA LYS A 11 -11.88 3.26 8.28
C LYS A 11 -12.21 2.13 7.28
N LEU A 12 -12.46 2.48 6.03
CA LEU A 12 -12.79 1.49 4.99
C LEU A 12 -11.63 0.51 4.77
N ALA A 13 -10.38 0.99 4.75
CA ALA A 13 -9.21 0.12 4.60
C ALA A 13 -9.10 -0.92 5.73
N ARG A 14 -9.44 -0.55 6.98
CA ARG A 14 -9.49 -1.49 8.12
C ARG A 14 -10.64 -2.48 8.00
N GLU A 15 -11.84 -2.01 7.62
CA GLU A 15 -13.00 -2.89 7.40
C GLU A 15 -12.72 -3.92 6.30
N LEU A 16 -12.08 -3.50 5.20
CA LEU A 16 -11.68 -4.41 4.11
C LEU A 16 -10.60 -5.38 4.55
N PHE A 17 -9.63 -4.93 5.36
CA PHE A 17 -8.61 -5.80 5.94
C PHE A 17 -9.23 -6.92 6.79
N ASP A 18 -10.13 -6.56 7.71
CA ASP A 18 -10.82 -7.53 8.58
C ASP A 18 -11.69 -8.50 7.76
N LEU A 19 -12.41 -7.98 6.76
CA LEU A 19 -13.23 -8.81 5.87
C LEU A 19 -12.37 -9.79 5.07
N CYS A 20 -11.23 -9.36 4.55
CA CYS A 20 -10.30 -10.23 3.83
C CYS A 20 -9.71 -11.29 4.77
N ALA A 21 -9.30 -10.90 5.98
CA ALA A 21 -8.78 -11.82 6.98
C ALA A 21 -9.81 -12.90 7.37
N SER A 22 -11.10 -12.55 7.47
CA SER A 22 -12.18 -13.52 7.74
C SER A 22 -12.36 -14.59 6.65
N LYS A 23 -11.73 -14.39 5.49
CA LYS A 23 -11.79 -15.27 4.31
C LYS A 23 -10.42 -15.85 3.96
N ASP A 24 -9.44 -15.75 4.86
CA ASP A 24 -8.05 -16.16 4.63
C ASP A 24 -7.40 -15.46 3.42
N ILE A 25 -7.81 -14.21 3.14
CA ILE A 25 -7.27 -13.37 2.08
C ILE A 25 -6.37 -12.30 2.70
N GLU A 26 -5.12 -12.20 2.23
CA GLU A 26 -4.23 -11.08 2.57
C GLU A 26 -4.70 -9.78 1.90
N PHE A 27 -4.61 -8.67 2.62
CA PHE A 27 -4.98 -7.33 2.15
C PHE A 27 -3.84 -6.33 2.36
N VAL A 28 -3.58 -5.50 1.35
CA VAL A 28 -2.63 -4.39 1.39
C VAL A 28 -3.32 -3.11 0.93
N ASP A 29 -3.35 -2.12 1.81
CA ASP A 29 -3.79 -0.75 1.51
C ASP A 29 -2.58 0.01 0.94
N ALA A 30 -2.57 0.30 -0.35
CA ALA A 30 -1.39 0.75 -1.09
C ALA A 30 -1.63 2.02 -1.91
N PRO A 31 -2.10 3.14 -1.33
CA PRO A 31 -2.28 4.39 -2.05
C PRO A 31 -1.00 4.82 -2.80
N VAL A 32 -1.20 5.39 -3.98
CA VAL A 32 -0.12 5.75 -4.90
C VAL A 32 -0.05 7.25 -5.17
N SER A 33 1.17 7.74 -5.38
CA SER A 33 1.46 9.09 -5.86
C SER A 33 2.32 9.05 -7.13
N GLY A 34 2.18 10.05 -8.01
CA GLY A 34 2.91 10.15 -9.28
C GLY A 34 2.02 10.17 -10.53
N GLY A 35 0.71 9.90 -10.37
CA GLY A 35 -0.28 9.99 -11.45
C GLY A 35 -0.03 9.02 -12.61
N GLN A 36 -0.79 9.19 -13.69
CA GLN A 36 -0.71 8.31 -14.86
C GLN A 36 0.70 8.29 -15.49
N ALA A 37 1.34 9.46 -15.63
CA ALA A 37 2.69 9.54 -16.18
C ALA A 37 3.70 8.79 -15.30
N GLY A 38 3.56 8.85 -13.97
CA GLY A 38 4.35 8.05 -13.05
C GLY A 38 4.14 6.55 -13.26
N ALA A 39 2.89 6.10 -13.39
CA ALA A 39 2.57 4.69 -13.64
C ALA A 39 3.21 4.16 -14.93
N VAL A 40 3.08 4.90 -16.04
CA VAL A 40 3.64 4.51 -17.35
C VAL A 40 5.16 4.40 -17.30
N ASN A 41 5.83 5.25 -16.52
CA ASN A 41 7.29 5.32 -16.46
C ASN A 41 7.91 4.55 -15.29
N GLY A 42 7.12 3.77 -14.55
CA GLY A 42 7.62 3.03 -13.38
C GLY A 42 8.04 3.91 -12.21
N GLN A 43 7.43 5.09 -12.07
CA GLN A 43 7.82 6.13 -11.11
C GLN A 43 6.80 6.33 -9.98
N LEU A 44 5.83 5.43 -9.79
CA LEU A 44 4.89 5.57 -8.68
C LEU A 44 5.60 5.45 -7.33
N SER A 45 5.11 6.20 -6.34
CA SER A 45 5.46 6.03 -4.93
C SER A 45 4.27 5.38 -4.23
N ILE A 46 4.52 4.25 -3.57
CA ILE A 46 3.50 3.48 -2.83
C ILE A 46 3.74 3.64 -1.33
N MET A 47 2.67 3.96 -0.60
CA MET A 47 2.66 4.04 0.85
C MET A 47 1.80 2.89 1.39
N ALA A 48 2.40 1.73 1.64
CA ALA A 48 1.71 0.48 1.92
C ALA A 48 1.39 0.30 3.41
N GLY A 49 0.14 0.02 3.73
CA GLY A 49 -0.36 -0.39 5.04
C GLY A 49 -0.86 -1.83 5.02
N GLY A 50 -0.55 -2.60 6.07
CA GLY A 50 -0.93 -4.00 6.20
C GLY A 50 0.13 -4.84 6.91
N LYS A 51 0.00 -6.16 6.80
CA LYS A 51 1.00 -7.11 7.34
C LYS A 51 2.29 -7.01 6.53
N VAL A 52 3.45 -6.93 7.20
CA VAL A 52 4.78 -6.86 6.55
C VAL A 52 4.95 -7.97 5.52
N VAL A 53 4.64 -9.21 5.90
CA VAL A 53 4.75 -10.37 5.01
C VAL A 53 3.88 -10.27 3.74
N ALA A 54 2.72 -9.62 3.81
CA ALA A 54 1.87 -9.41 2.64
C ALA A 54 2.46 -8.33 1.72
N ILE A 55 3.05 -7.29 2.30
CA ILE A 55 3.73 -6.21 1.56
C ILE A 55 4.99 -6.75 0.87
N GLU A 56 5.80 -7.54 1.57
CA GLU A 56 6.97 -8.21 1.00
C GLU A 56 6.61 -9.12 -0.18
N ARG A 57 5.54 -9.91 -0.04
CA ARG A 57 5.02 -10.75 -1.15
C ARG A 57 4.50 -9.92 -2.33
N ALA A 58 3.97 -8.72 -2.06
CA ALA A 58 3.50 -7.81 -3.08
C ALA A 58 4.63 -7.06 -3.81
N GLN A 59 5.88 -7.12 -3.33
CA GLN A 59 7.00 -6.38 -3.89
C GLN A 59 7.19 -6.66 -5.40
N ALA A 60 7.13 -7.92 -5.81
CA ALA A 60 7.25 -8.31 -7.22
C ALA A 60 6.09 -7.78 -8.10
N VAL A 61 4.93 -7.50 -7.50
CA VAL A 61 3.80 -6.87 -8.20
C VAL A 61 4.02 -5.38 -8.34
N PHE A 62 4.67 -4.73 -7.38
CA PHE A 62 4.94 -3.28 -7.37
C PHE A 62 6.07 -2.86 -8.31
N GLU A 63 7.10 -3.70 -8.42
CA GLU A 63 8.35 -3.43 -9.16
C GLU A 63 8.18 -2.86 -10.58
N PRO A 64 7.23 -3.33 -11.41
CA PRO A 64 7.10 -2.84 -12.78
C PRO A 64 6.62 -1.38 -12.90
N TYR A 65 5.93 -0.85 -11.89
CA TYR A 65 5.27 0.46 -11.97
C TYR A 65 5.64 1.44 -10.86
N ALA A 66 6.34 0.99 -9.81
CA ALA A 66 6.72 1.81 -8.68
C ALA A 66 8.24 1.98 -8.57
N LYS A 67 8.65 3.22 -8.31
CA LYS A 67 10.03 3.56 -7.94
C LYS A 67 10.30 3.29 -6.46
N SER A 68 9.27 3.40 -5.62
CA SER A 68 9.43 3.22 -4.18
C SER A 68 8.17 2.64 -3.55
N VAL A 69 8.39 1.78 -2.55
CA VAL A 69 7.36 1.19 -1.69
C VAL A 69 7.81 1.39 -0.25
N THR A 70 6.96 2.01 0.56
CA THR A 70 7.24 2.27 1.97
C THR A 70 6.15 1.64 2.82
N HIS A 71 6.51 0.79 3.79
CA HIS A 71 5.54 0.34 4.79
C HIS A 71 5.35 1.43 5.82
N ILE A 72 4.09 1.80 6.02
CA ILE A 72 3.72 2.91 6.90
C ILE A 72 2.87 2.46 8.10
N GLY A 73 2.64 1.15 8.24
CA GLY A 73 1.96 0.57 9.41
C GLY A 73 0.86 -0.41 9.01
N GLU A 74 -0.17 -0.50 9.85
CA GLU A 74 -1.31 -1.40 9.61
C GLU A 74 -2.20 -0.92 8.44
N ALA A 75 -3.21 -1.71 8.05
CA ALA A 75 -4.17 -1.28 7.03
C ALA A 75 -4.87 0.02 7.44
N GLY A 76 -5.03 0.96 6.49
CA GLY A 76 -5.54 2.30 6.77
C GLY A 76 -4.51 3.27 7.35
N ALA A 77 -3.27 2.81 7.61
CA ALA A 77 -2.14 3.70 7.86
C ALA A 77 -1.80 4.52 6.60
N GLY A 78 -2.11 3.99 5.40
CA GLY A 78 -2.00 4.59 4.05
C GLY A 78 -2.14 6.12 3.98
N ARG A 79 -3.10 6.61 4.75
CA ARG A 79 -3.55 8.00 4.81
C ARG A 79 -2.72 8.84 5.78
N PHE A 80 -1.39 8.89 5.59
CA PHE A 80 -0.54 9.79 6.36
C PHE A 80 -0.51 11.21 5.73
N ASN A 81 -0.96 12.20 6.50
CA ASN A 81 -0.67 13.61 6.24
C ASN A 81 0.82 13.87 6.51
N ALA A 82 1.66 13.92 5.46
CA ALA A 82 2.97 14.59 5.30
C ALA A 82 3.97 14.81 6.49
N GLY A 83 3.85 14.20 7.68
CA GLY A 83 4.49 14.73 8.90
C GLY A 83 5.25 13.78 9.83
N SER A 84 5.33 12.47 9.60
CA SER A 84 6.04 11.54 10.50
C SER A 84 6.97 10.61 9.73
N GLN A 85 8.23 10.55 10.16
CA GLN A 85 9.36 9.89 9.48
C GLN A 85 9.03 8.53 8.84
N LEU A 86 9.22 8.47 7.53
CA LEU A 86 9.14 7.29 6.68
C LEU A 86 10.47 6.54 6.75
N LEU A 87 10.47 5.25 7.10
CA LEU A 87 11.61 4.37 6.89
C LEU A 87 11.42 3.66 5.54
N PRO A 88 12.23 3.97 4.51
CA PRO A 88 12.16 3.24 3.26
C PRO A 88 12.59 1.78 3.51
N PHE A 89 11.90 0.83 2.88
CA PHE A 89 12.48 -0.50 2.74
C PHE A 89 13.72 -0.40 1.87
N ARG A 90 14.85 -0.85 2.41
CA ARG A 90 16.05 -1.15 1.65
C ARG A 90 16.18 -2.65 1.54
#